data_AF-A0A821GCD3-F1
#
_entry.id   AF-A0A821GCD3-F1
#
_cell.length_a   1.000
_cell.length_b   1.000
_cell.length_c   1.000
_cell.angle_alpha   90.00
_cell.angle_beta   90.00
_cell.angle_gamma   90.00
#
_symmetry.space_group_name_H-M   'P 1'
#
loop_
_entity.id
_entity.type
_entity.pdbx_description
1 polymer ?
#
loop_
_entity_poly.entity_id
_entity_poly.type
_entity_poly.pdbx_seq_one_letter_code
_entity_poly.pdbx_strand_id
1 'polypeptide(L)'
;MLKPDPRRFFCKICGLLQRISLPSFLDVQPDTIYGVWKTFAGGISTLAIESNSGAGAYLVGQSPNKLFDGSLSTKYASRGNSSSGINAYAGLNTGFYMTIAQCQPVLIGFRFDSTSLFVVQSGSVQALWNTVAGGASTIATEDSTGVGTYAINQSPDNLFDNNTSTKYMSRGSSTSGTNVYAGLNTGFYVTIAQCQPTLVKFRFATAANASSPNRDPTNITVEGANCDTLVNCTTWSIIYAGSTGLENVLGRSTYGPFQNISSPHTFTSYRFLVTAKRNTSDYVAYSEVELYGY
;
A
#
# COMPACT_ATOMS: atom_id res chain seq x y z
N MET A 1 -9.97 -46.43 -5.28
CA MET A 1 -10.47 -45.94 -3.98
C MET A 1 -9.59 -44.77 -3.56
N LEU A 2 -9.94 -43.55 -3.96
CA LEU A 2 -9.14 -42.34 -3.72
C LEU A 2 -9.50 -41.76 -2.34
N LYS A 3 -8.49 -41.56 -1.50
CA LYS A 3 -8.59 -40.98 -0.16
C LYS A 3 -8.88 -39.47 -0.28
N PRO A 4 -9.86 -38.89 0.44
CA PRO A 4 -10.12 -37.45 0.36
C PRO A 4 -9.03 -36.64 1.09
N ASP A 5 -8.52 -35.59 0.44
CA ASP A 5 -7.51 -34.64 0.95
C ASP A 5 -8.19 -33.57 1.86
N PRO A 6 -7.82 -33.43 3.15
CA PRO A 6 -8.60 -32.65 4.13
C PRO A 6 -8.28 -31.13 4.20
N ARG A 7 -7.61 -30.54 3.21
CA ARG A 7 -7.13 -29.14 3.27
C ARG A 7 -8.13 -28.09 2.77
N ARG A 8 -9.32 -27.99 3.36
CA ARG A 8 -10.28 -26.90 3.06
C ARG A 8 -10.96 -26.38 4.33
N PHE A 9 -10.78 -25.10 4.64
CA PHE A 9 -11.68 -24.38 5.56
C PHE A 9 -12.83 -23.76 4.75
N PHE A 10 -14.06 -23.97 5.21
CA PHE A 10 -15.26 -23.37 4.62
C PHE A 10 -15.69 -22.16 5.46
N CYS A 11 -15.50 -20.95 4.93
CA CYS A 11 -16.27 -19.79 5.40
C CYS A 11 -17.54 -19.69 4.54
N LYS A 12 -18.70 -20.01 5.13
CA LYS A 12 -19.97 -20.11 4.39
C LYS A 12 -20.59 -18.74 4.05
N ILE A 13 -19.95 -17.62 4.42
CA ILE A 13 -20.51 -16.27 4.26
C ILE A 13 -20.09 -15.59 2.95
N CYS A 14 -19.00 -16.03 2.28
CA CYS A 14 -18.47 -15.31 1.10
C CYS A 14 -18.42 -16.08 -0.22
N GLY A 15 -18.91 -17.31 -0.32
CA GLY A 15 -19.01 -18.04 -1.61
C GLY A 15 -17.68 -18.32 -2.34
N LEU A 16 -16.52 -18.00 -1.75
CA LEU A 16 -15.19 -18.23 -2.33
C LEU A 16 -14.38 -19.18 -1.44
N LEU A 17 -13.81 -20.20 -2.08
CA LEU A 17 -12.85 -21.13 -1.48
C LEU A 17 -11.48 -20.44 -1.38
N GLN A 18 -10.95 -20.25 -0.18
CA GLN A 18 -9.56 -19.80 0.02
C GLN A 18 -8.81 -20.70 0.99
N ARG A 19 -7.53 -20.88 0.67
CA ARG A 19 -6.61 -21.80 1.35
C ARG A 19 -5.82 -21.00 2.39
N ILE A 20 -6.01 -21.32 3.67
CA ILE A 20 -5.19 -20.77 4.76
C ILE A 20 -4.17 -21.85 5.12
N SER A 21 -2.88 -21.50 5.10
CA SER A 21 -1.74 -22.38 5.40
C SER A 21 -0.90 -21.72 6.48
N LEU A 22 -0.77 -22.37 7.65
CA LEU A 22 0.05 -21.88 8.77
C LEU A 22 1.41 -22.61 8.82
N PRO A 23 2.54 -21.93 9.07
CA PRO A 23 3.80 -22.57 9.42
C PRO A 23 3.87 -22.96 10.92
N SER A 24 4.77 -23.89 11.24
CA SER A 24 4.83 -24.65 12.51
C SER A 24 5.39 -23.93 13.75
N PHE A 25 5.54 -22.60 13.73
CA PHE A 25 6.18 -21.83 14.80
C PHE A 25 5.43 -20.52 15.05
N LEU A 26 4.20 -20.62 15.57
CA LEU A 26 3.41 -19.48 16.01
C LEU A 26 3.33 -19.52 17.55
N ASP A 27 3.77 -18.46 18.23
CA ASP A 27 3.48 -18.23 19.64
C ASP A 27 2.75 -16.90 19.75
N VAL A 28 1.47 -16.96 20.09
CA VAL A 28 0.58 -15.79 20.17
C VAL A 28 0.45 -15.41 21.63
N GLN A 29 0.73 -14.15 21.95
CA GLN A 29 0.52 -13.62 23.30
C GLN A 29 -0.96 -13.80 23.67
N PRO A 30 -1.28 -14.41 24.83
CA PRO A 30 -2.63 -14.90 25.15
C PRO A 30 -3.72 -13.82 25.23
N ASP A 31 -3.37 -12.53 25.20
CA ASP A 31 -4.28 -11.43 25.52
C ASP A 31 -4.63 -10.48 24.34
N THR A 32 -4.31 -10.83 23.08
CA THR A 32 -4.47 -9.89 21.93
C THR A 32 -5.60 -10.19 20.95
N ILE A 33 -6.35 -11.28 21.14
CA ILE A 33 -7.43 -11.66 20.24
C ILE A 33 -8.74 -11.77 21.02
N TYR A 34 -9.70 -10.94 20.63
CA TYR A 34 -11.02 -10.94 21.24
C TYR A 34 -12.08 -11.42 20.24
N GLY A 35 -12.95 -12.31 20.73
CA GLY A 35 -14.20 -12.60 20.04
C GLY A 35 -15.10 -11.38 20.17
N VAL A 36 -15.86 -11.07 19.13
CA VAL A 36 -16.78 -9.94 19.13
C VAL A 36 -18.14 -10.42 18.64
N TRP A 37 -19.19 -9.93 19.27
CA TRP A 37 -20.55 -10.17 18.82
C TRP A 37 -21.34 -8.87 18.74
N LYS A 38 -22.33 -8.85 17.84
CA LYS A 38 -23.19 -7.69 17.60
C LYS A 38 -24.64 -8.01 17.94
N THR A 39 -25.27 -7.15 18.73
CA THR A 39 -26.71 -7.18 19.01
C THR A 39 -27.48 -6.41 17.94
N PHE A 40 -27.93 -7.12 16.90
CA PHE A 40 -28.81 -6.65 15.80
C PHE A 40 -28.39 -5.35 15.07
N ALA A 41 -29.08 -5.04 13.97
CA ALA A 41 -28.73 -3.97 13.03
C ALA A 41 -28.72 -2.59 13.71
N GLY A 42 -27.52 -2.04 13.94
CA GLY A 42 -27.30 -0.72 14.56
C GLY A 42 -26.70 -0.75 15.98
N GLY A 43 -26.52 -1.91 16.60
CA GLY A 43 -25.99 -2.03 17.97
C GLY A 43 -24.46 -1.91 18.10
N ILE A 44 -24.02 -1.55 19.31
CA ILE A 44 -22.62 -1.48 19.74
C ILE A 44 -22.03 -2.90 19.76
N SER A 45 -20.86 -3.08 19.14
CA SER A 45 -20.11 -4.34 19.21
C SER A 45 -19.60 -4.55 20.64
N THR A 46 -19.88 -5.71 21.23
CA THR A 46 -19.42 -6.05 22.58
C THR A 46 -18.47 -7.24 22.54
N LEU A 47 -17.51 -7.26 23.47
CA LEU A 47 -16.56 -8.37 23.61
C LEU A 47 -17.33 -9.64 23.96
N ALA A 48 -17.05 -10.71 23.22
CA ALA A 48 -17.57 -12.02 23.54
C ALA A 48 -16.86 -12.54 24.80
N ILE A 49 -17.64 -13.13 25.70
CA ILE A 49 -17.15 -13.72 26.95
C ILE A 49 -17.12 -15.25 26.84
N GLU A 50 -16.22 -15.89 27.59
CA GLU A 50 -16.21 -17.34 27.71
C GLU A 50 -17.42 -17.80 28.51
N SER A 51 -18.32 -18.60 27.90
CA SER A 51 -19.47 -19.15 28.61
C SER A 51 -20.04 -20.39 27.91
N ASN A 52 -20.54 -21.32 28.72
CA ASN A 52 -21.30 -22.49 28.23
C ASN A 52 -22.76 -22.14 27.85
N SER A 53 -23.23 -20.94 28.22
CA SER A 53 -24.59 -20.46 28.01
C SER A 53 -24.63 -18.96 27.64
N GLY A 54 -25.63 -18.55 26.86
CA GLY A 54 -25.84 -17.15 26.47
C GLY A 54 -25.45 -16.81 25.02
N ALA A 55 -26.15 -15.82 24.46
CA ALA A 55 -25.81 -15.23 23.16
C ALA A 55 -24.53 -14.39 23.29
N GLY A 56 -23.67 -14.42 22.27
CA GLY A 56 -22.45 -13.62 22.28
C GLY A 56 -21.28 -14.23 23.05
N ALA A 57 -21.35 -15.52 23.38
CA ALA A 57 -20.28 -16.23 24.04
C ALA A 57 -19.50 -17.12 23.07
N TYR A 58 -18.22 -17.35 23.39
CA TYR A 58 -17.49 -18.52 22.89
C TYR A 58 -17.52 -19.63 23.95
N LEU A 59 -17.52 -20.87 23.48
CA LEU A 59 -17.60 -22.03 24.36
C LEU A 59 -16.36 -22.12 25.27
N VAL A 60 -16.54 -22.68 26.47
CA VAL A 60 -15.42 -22.90 27.40
C VAL A 60 -14.35 -23.76 26.73
N GLY A 61 -13.11 -23.31 26.77
CA GLY A 61 -11.99 -23.93 26.08
C GLY A 61 -12.09 -23.83 24.55
N GLN A 62 -12.83 -22.89 23.99
CA GLN A 62 -12.89 -22.58 22.55
C GLN A 62 -12.61 -21.09 22.33
N SER A 63 -11.64 -20.55 23.06
CA SER A 63 -11.25 -19.14 22.94
C SER A 63 -10.78 -18.81 21.52
N PRO A 64 -10.88 -17.54 21.10
CA PRO A 64 -10.35 -17.06 19.82
C PRO A 64 -8.88 -17.41 19.59
N ASN A 65 -8.09 -17.54 20.65
CA ASN A 65 -6.68 -17.94 20.58
C ASN A 65 -6.48 -19.32 19.92
N LYS A 66 -7.51 -20.20 19.97
CA LYS A 66 -7.47 -21.50 19.27
C LYS A 66 -7.52 -21.41 17.76
N LEU A 67 -7.82 -20.25 17.17
CA LEU A 67 -7.60 -20.01 15.74
C LEU A 67 -6.12 -20.00 15.37
N PHE A 68 -5.23 -19.86 16.36
CA PHE A 68 -3.82 -19.58 16.17
C PHE A 68 -2.90 -20.54 16.93
N ASP A 69 -3.42 -21.55 17.60
CA ASP A 69 -2.61 -22.50 18.37
C ASP A 69 -1.87 -23.54 17.50
N GLY A 70 -1.94 -23.40 16.17
CA GLY A 70 -1.30 -24.29 15.20
C GLY A 70 -1.87 -25.72 15.17
N SER A 71 -2.89 -26.02 15.98
CA SER A 71 -3.46 -27.35 16.07
C SER A 71 -4.58 -27.56 15.04
N LEU A 72 -4.56 -28.72 14.39
CA LEU A 72 -5.60 -29.15 13.45
C LEU A 72 -6.83 -29.75 14.17
N SER A 73 -6.72 -29.99 15.49
CA SER A 73 -7.78 -30.61 16.30
C SER A 73 -8.57 -29.59 17.10
N THR A 74 -8.05 -28.39 17.27
CA THR A 74 -8.70 -27.29 17.95
C THR A 74 -9.59 -26.54 16.98
N LYS A 75 -10.76 -26.11 17.46
CA LYS A 75 -11.73 -25.37 16.68
C LYS A 75 -12.10 -24.14 17.48
N TYR A 76 -12.30 -23.02 16.79
CA TYR A 76 -13.03 -21.90 17.35
C TYR A 76 -14.50 -22.05 17.02
N ALA A 77 -15.36 -21.89 18.02
CA ALA A 77 -16.81 -21.97 17.85
C ALA A 77 -17.47 -20.80 18.59
N SER A 78 -17.98 -19.83 17.83
CA SER A 78 -18.80 -18.74 18.35
C SER A 78 -20.28 -19.11 18.30
N ARG A 79 -21.04 -18.84 19.36
CA ARG A 79 -22.49 -18.96 19.32
C ARG A 79 -23.11 -17.62 18.90
N GLY A 80 -23.83 -17.64 17.77
CA GLY A 80 -24.70 -16.54 17.36
C GLY A 80 -25.92 -16.43 18.28
N ASN A 81 -26.73 -15.39 18.10
CA ASN A 81 -27.94 -15.20 18.87
C ASN A 81 -29.01 -16.24 18.46
N SER A 82 -29.41 -17.12 19.36
CA SER A 82 -30.60 -17.95 19.20
C SER A 82 -31.47 -17.85 20.44
N SER A 83 -32.43 -16.93 20.44
CA SER A 83 -33.60 -17.05 21.29
C SER A 83 -34.43 -18.22 20.76
N SER A 84 -34.57 -19.27 21.58
CA SER A 84 -35.34 -20.52 21.37
C SER A 84 -34.73 -21.56 20.40
N GLY A 85 -34.81 -22.83 20.85
CA GLY A 85 -34.05 -23.95 20.32
C GLY A 85 -34.32 -24.31 18.86
N ILE A 86 -33.34 -25.04 18.30
CA ILE A 86 -33.18 -25.53 16.92
C ILE A 86 -32.36 -24.58 16.03
N ASN A 87 -31.16 -25.06 15.68
CA ASN A 87 -30.05 -24.39 15.03
C ASN A 87 -30.33 -24.03 13.55
N ALA A 88 -30.66 -22.77 13.26
CA ALA A 88 -30.58 -22.24 11.89
C ALA A 88 -29.67 -21.00 11.75
N TYR A 89 -29.25 -20.37 12.86
CA TYR A 89 -28.57 -19.06 12.85
C TYR A 89 -27.26 -19.02 13.66
N ALA A 90 -26.64 -20.17 13.91
CA ALA A 90 -25.34 -20.22 14.57
C ALA A 90 -24.27 -19.50 13.70
N GLY A 91 -23.65 -18.45 14.24
CA GLY A 91 -22.57 -17.69 13.60
C GLY A 91 -22.99 -16.44 12.82
N LEU A 92 -24.28 -16.08 12.79
CA LEU A 92 -24.68 -14.76 12.28
C LEU A 92 -24.28 -13.65 13.27
N ASN A 93 -23.66 -12.59 12.75
CA ASN A 93 -23.18 -11.42 13.51
C ASN A 93 -22.06 -11.71 14.54
N THR A 94 -21.32 -12.81 14.36
CA THR A 94 -20.09 -13.08 15.11
C THR A 94 -18.88 -12.75 14.26
N GLY A 95 -17.81 -12.25 14.89
CA GLY A 95 -16.55 -11.93 14.25
C GLY A 95 -15.42 -11.95 15.28
N PHE A 96 -14.21 -11.66 14.82
CA PHE A 96 -13.06 -11.45 15.69
C PHE A 96 -12.49 -10.06 15.43
N TYR A 97 -11.95 -9.45 16.47
CA TYR A 97 -11.20 -8.20 16.37
C TYR A 97 -9.78 -8.48 16.87
N MET A 98 -8.81 -7.98 16.12
CA MET A 98 -7.39 -8.11 16.44
C MET A 98 -6.76 -6.72 16.38
N THR A 99 -6.10 -6.33 17.47
CA THR A 99 -5.25 -5.14 17.48
C THR A 99 -3.85 -5.56 17.12
N ILE A 100 -3.36 -5.16 15.94
CA ILE A 100 -1.95 -5.34 15.57
C ILE A 100 -1.19 -4.14 16.14
N ALA A 101 -0.44 -4.36 17.21
CA ALA A 101 0.44 -3.35 17.77
C ALA A 101 1.85 -3.47 17.14
N GLN A 102 2.27 -2.38 16.49
CA GLN A 102 3.66 -2.03 16.16
C GLN A 102 4.36 -2.88 15.09
N CYS A 103 5.17 -2.21 14.25
CA CYS A 103 6.10 -2.83 13.31
C CYS A 103 7.26 -3.52 14.06
N GLN A 104 6.94 -4.51 14.90
CA GLN A 104 7.92 -5.45 15.41
C GLN A 104 8.12 -6.54 14.36
N PRO A 105 9.34 -7.07 14.17
CA PRO A 105 9.66 -8.03 13.10
C PRO A 105 9.06 -9.43 13.30
N VAL A 106 8.09 -9.59 14.21
CA VAL A 106 7.38 -10.84 14.46
C VAL A 106 5.89 -10.60 14.32
N LEU A 107 5.44 -10.36 13.08
CA LEU A 107 4.04 -10.46 12.75
C LEU A 107 3.89 -11.38 11.53
N ILE A 108 3.54 -12.63 11.80
CA ILE A 108 3.10 -13.59 10.79
C ILE A 108 1.69 -13.16 10.38
N GLY A 109 1.63 -12.26 9.41
CA GLY A 109 0.39 -11.73 8.87
C GLY A 109 -0.41 -12.81 8.13
N PHE A 110 -1.74 -12.71 8.22
CA PHE A 110 -2.63 -13.29 7.24
C PHE A 110 -2.23 -12.75 5.86
N ARG A 111 -1.66 -13.60 4.98
CA ARG A 111 -1.53 -13.24 3.57
C ARG A 111 -2.90 -13.34 2.91
N PHE A 112 -3.54 -12.20 2.74
CA PHE A 112 -4.42 -12.02 1.59
C PHE A 112 -3.50 -11.73 0.42
N ASP A 113 -3.35 -12.67 -0.53
CA ASP A 113 -2.49 -12.52 -1.73
C ASP A 113 -3.00 -11.42 -2.71
N SER A 114 -3.74 -10.42 -2.21
CA SER A 114 -4.24 -9.29 -2.96
C SER A 114 -3.31 -8.09 -2.75
N THR A 115 -2.74 -7.58 -3.83
CA THR A 115 -2.03 -6.30 -3.83
C THR A 115 -2.97 -5.19 -3.35
N SER A 116 -2.52 -4.36 -2.41
CA SER A 116 -3.24 -3.21 -1.88
C SER A 116 -2.55 -1.90 -2.27
N LEU A 117 -3.30 -0.79 -2.27
CA LEU A 117 -2.73 0.54 -2.44
C LEU A 117 -1.90 0.89 -1.20
N PHE A 118 -0.67 1.36 -1.41
CA PHE A 118 0.18 1.83 -0.33
C PHE A 118 -0.33 3.12 0.26
N VAL A 119 -0.18 3.23 1.58
CA VAL A 119 -0.50 4.44 2.34
C VAL A 119 0.81 5.17 2.52
N VAL A 120 0.89 6.37 1.96
CA VAL A 120 2.05 7.24 2.12
C VAL A 120 2.05 7.81 3.54
N GLN A 121 3.20 7.77 4.21
CA GLN A 121 3.36 8.44 5.50
C GLN A 121 3.23 9.95 5.31
N SER A 122 2.32 10.57 6.06
CA SER A 122 2.07 12.02 5.98
C SER A 122 3.36 12.82 6.20
N GLY A 123 3.61 13.82 5.36
CA GLY A 123 4.80 14.67 5.40
C GLY A 123 6.11 14.00 4.96
N SER A 124 6.06 12.75 4.47
CA SER A 124 7.28 12.04 4.04
C SER A 124 7.65 12.30 2.58
N VAL A 125 6.76 12.88 1.78
CA VAL A 125 7.00 13.12 0.36
C VAL A 125 7.92 14.32 0.21
N GLN A 126 9.01 14.15 -0.55
CA GLN A 126 9.95 15.23 -0.82
C GLN A 126 10.37 15.23 -2.28
N ALA A 127 10.46 16.42 -2.86
CA ALA A 127 10.87 16.62 -4.23
C ALA A 127 12.39 16.54 -4.35
N LEU A 128 12.88 15.95 -5.44
CA LEU A 128 14.29 15.72 -5.69
C LEU A 128 14.74 16.35 -7.00
N TRP A 129 16.00 16.78 -7.04
CA TRP A 129 16.72 17.18 -8.24
C TRP A 129 18.19 16.77 -8.14
N ASN A 130 18.95 17.00 -9.22
CA ASN A 130 20.35 16.56 -9.34
C ASN A 130 20.51 15.08 -8.99
N THR A 131 19.57 14.27 -9.45
CA THR A 131 19.48 12.86 -9.08
C THR A 131 20.33 12.01 -10.00
N VAL A 132 20.96 10.99 -9.41
CA VAL A 132 21.68 9.94 -10.13
C VAL A 132 21.07 8.61 -9.73
N ALA A 133 20.73 7.77 -10.71
CA ALA A 133 20.15 6.46 -10.44
C ALA A 133 21.09 5.60 -9.57
N GLY A 134 20.57 5.03 -8.49
CA GLY A 134 21.36 4.33 -7.46
C GLY A 134 22.34 5.21 -6.67
N GLY A 135 22.36 6.52 -6.92
CA GLY A 135 23.31 7.47 -6.36
C GLY A 135 22.66 8.59 -5.55
N ALA A 136 23.36 9.72 -5.44
CA ALA A 136 22.93 10.88 -4.67
C ALA A 136 21.78 11.65 -5.34
N SER A 137 21.09 12.44 -4.51
CA SER A 137 20.04 13.38 -4.91
C SER A 137 20.12 14.62 -4.02
N THR A 138 19.51 15.72 -4.45
CA THR A 138 19.37 16.95 -3.66
C THR A 138 17.88 17.28 -3.50
N ILE A 139 17.48 17.84 -2.36
CA ILE A 139 16.09 18.30 -2.15
C ILE A 139 15.81 19.49 -3.05
N ALA A 140 14.69 19.44 -3.76
CA ALA A 140 14.21 20.55 -4.58
C ALA A 140 13.43 21.54 -3.71
N THR A 141 13.45 22.81 -4.09
CA THR A 141 12.78 23.89 -3.36
C THR A 141 11.60 24.46 -4.14
N GLU A 142 10.61 25.01 -3.44
CA GLU A 142 9.52 25.72 -4.11
C GLU A 142 10.00 27.07 -4.63
N ASP A 143 9.89 27.30 -5.93
CA ASP A 143 10.15 28.61 -6.55
C ASP A 143 9.46 28.70 -7.93
N SER A 144 9.25 29.92 -8.37
CA SER A 144 8.81 30.26 -9.73
C SER A 144 9.90 30.08 -10.79
N THR A 145 11.18 30.16 -10.42
CA THR A 145 12.33 30.10 -11.34
C THR A 145 13.52 29.36 -10.72
N GLY A 146 14.60 29.15 -11.48
CA GLY A 146 15.84 28.60 -10.95
C GLY A 146 15.98 27.08 -11.08
N VAL A 147 17.21 26.62 -10.88
CA VAL A 147 17.57 25.20 -10.91
C VAL A 147 17.18 24.54 -9.59
N GLY A 148 16.73 23.30 -9.67
CA GLY A 148 16.38 22.51 -8.51
C GLY A 148 15.05 22.93 -7.89
N THR A 149 14.17 23.54 -8.69
CA THR A 149 12.90 24.05 -8.18
C THR A 149 11.69 23.30 -8.73
N TYR A 150 10.65 23.26 -7.92
CA TYR A 150 9.30 22.91 -8.33
C TYR A 150 8.39 24.14 -8.22
N ALA A 151 7.38 24.21 -9.08
CA ALA A 151 6.54 25.39 -9.19
C ALA A 151 5.70 25.62 -7.92
N ILE A 152 5.43 26.89 -7.61
CA ILE A 152 4.63 27.31 -6.44
C ILE A 152 3.24 26.63 -6.48
N ASN A 153 2.83 26.08 -5.33
CA ASN A 153 1.60 25.27 -5.16
C ASN A 153 1.56 23.99 -6.01
N GLN A 154 2.69 23.54 -6.54
CA GLN A 154 2.85 22.29 -7.29
C GLN A 154 3.81 21.35 -6.56
N SER A 155 3.64 21.26 -5.23
CA SER A 155 4.46 20.42 -4.35
C SER A 155 4.30 18.94 -4.70
N PRO A 156 5.24 18.06 -4.27
CA PRO A 156 5.13 16.64 -4.53
C PRO A 156 4.00 15.97 -3.72
N ASP A 157 3.41 16.64 -2.72
CA ASP A 157 2.25 16.13 -1.98
C ASP A 157 1.02 15.97 -2.89
N ASN A 158 0.92 16.79 -3.94
CA ASN A 158 -0.12 16.69 -4.95
C ASN A 158 -0.13 15.33 -5.66
N LEU A 159 0.96 14.53 -5.58
CA LEU A 159 1.05 13.21 -6.18
C LEU A 159 0.24 12.12 -5.47
N PHE A 160 -0.20 12.41 -4.24
CA PHE A 160 -0.85 11.46 -3.34
C PHE A 160 -2.10 12.06 -2.69
N ASP A 161 -2.68 13.09 -3.30
CA ASP A 161 -3.88 13.76 -2.80
C ASP A 161 -5.19 13.18 -3.38
N ASN A 162 -5.07 12.18 -4.25
CA ASN A 162 -6.18 11.50 -4.93
C ASN A 162 -7.02 12.48 -5.78
N ASN A 163 -6.37 13.49 -6.36
CA ASN A 163 -6.98 14.51 -7.19
C ASN A 163 -6.16 14.76 -8.46
N THR A 164 -6.55 14.10 -9.55
CA THR A 164 -5.92 14.29 -10.88
C THR A 164 -6.01 15.72 -11.47
N SER A 165 -6.66 16.67 -10.77
CA SER A 165 -6.70 18.09 -11.11
C SER A 165 -5.53 18.89 -10.53
N THR A 166 -4.91 18.43 -9.45
CA THR A 166 -3.64 18.98 -8.93
C THR A 166 -2.47 18.31 -9.67
N LYS A 167 -1.25 18.80 -9.45
CA LYS A 167 -0.05 18.24 -10.09
C LYS A 167 1.22 18.62 -9.36
N TYR A 168 2.21 17.75 -9.47
CA TYR A 168 3.60 18.09 -9.23
C TYR A 168 4.21 18.62 -10.52
N MET A 169 5.08 19.63 -10.41
CA MET A 169 5.71 20.25 -11.57
C MET A 169 7.15 20.69 -11.26
N SER A 170 8.13 20.04 -11.90
CA SER A 170 9.55 20.22 -11.60
C SER A 170 10.34 20.79 -12.78
N ARG A 171 11.17 21.82 -12.54
CA ARG A 171 12.12 22.36 -13.52
C ARG A 171 13.41 21.55 -13.60
N GLY A 172 13.79 20.88 -12.51
CA GLY A 172 15.06 20.16 -12.42
C GLY A 172 16.25 21.06 -12.75
N SER A 173 17.09 20.62 -13.69
CA SER A 173 18.30 21.35 -14.09
C SER A 173 18.06 22.60 -14.96
N SER A 174 16.81 23.01 -15.19
CA SER A 174 16.49 24.18 -16.02
C SER A 174 16.32 25.45 -15.17
N THR A 175 17.05 26.52 -15.49
CA THR A 175 16.89 27.84 -14.84
C THR A 175 15.59 28.54 -15.24
N SER A 176 15.23 28.46 -16.53
CA SER A 176 14.04 29.08 -17.11
C SER A 176 13.76 28.55 -18.52
N GLY A 177 12.57 28.85 -19.04
CA GLY A 177 12.22 28.62 -20.44
C GLY A 177 12.03 27.15 -20.83
N THR A 178 11.70 26.94 -22.09
CA THR A 178 11.36 25.64 -22.70
C THR A 178 12.60 24.99 -23.29
N ASN A 179 12.95 23.77 -22.84
CA ASN A 179 14.10 23.04 -23.35
C ASN A 179 13.95 21.50 -23.20
N VAL A 180 14.92 20.75 -23.74
CA VAL A 180 14.87 19.29 -23.77
C VAL A 180 15.17 18.62 -22.42
N TYR A 181 15.84 19.33 -21.49
CA TYR A 181 16.34 18.75 -20.24
C TYR A 181 15.60 19.19 -18.98
N ALA A 182 14.68 20.15 -19.06
CA ALA A 182 13.89 20.59 -17.91
C ALA A 182 13.10 19.43 -17.30
N GLY A 183 13.13 19.31 -15.98
CA GLY A 183 12.49 18.24 -15.22
C GLY A 183 13.16 16.87 -15.34
N LEU A 184 14.21 16.70 -16.17
CA LEU A 184 15.03 15.49 -16.12
C LEU A 184 15.93 15.48 -14.88
N ASN A 185 16.30 14.28 -14.45
CA ASN A 185 17.08 14.05 -13.22
C ASN A 185 16.40 14.66 -11.98
N THR A 186 15.07 14.65 -11.98
CA THR A 186 14.22 15.05 -10.86
C THR A 186 13.42 13.86 -10.37
N GLY A 187 12.65 14.05 -9.32
CA GLY A 187 11.76 13.03 -8.85
C GLY A 187 11.17 13.35 -7.51
N PHE A 188 10.81 12.31 -6.79
CA PHE A 188 10.44 12.41 -5.39
C PHE A 188 10.88 11.14 -4.66
N TYR A 189 11.02 11.24 -3.35
CA TYR A 189 10.96 10.06 -2.49
C TYR A 189 9.71 10.10 -1.61
N VAL A 190 9.37 8.93 -1.07
CA VAL A 190 8.26 8.75 -0.16
C VAL A 190 8.57 7.64 0.84
N THR A 191 8.08 7.78 2.08
CA THR A 191 8.07 6.70 3.06
C THR A 191 6.68 6.09 3.11
N ILE A 192 6.63 4.76 3.11
CA ILE A 192 5.37 4.01 3.14
C ILE A 192 5.02 3.70 4.60
N ALA A 193 3.76 3.93 4.97
CA ALA A 193 3.28 3.76 6.34
C ALA A 193 3.09 2.28 6.74
N GLN A 194 2.93 1.39 5.76
CA GLN A 194 2.86 -0.06 6.00
C GLN A 194 4.19 -0.61 6.56
N CYS A 195 4.09 -1.63 7.42
CA CYS A 195 5.26 -2.38 7.86
C CYS A 195 5.77 -3.29 6.73
N GLN A 196 7.07 -3.24 6.43
CA GLN A 196 7.71 -4.05 5.39
C GLN A 196 7.00 -3.98 4.01
N PRO A 197 6.79 -2.77 3.46
CA PRO A 197 6.09 -2.64 2.19
C PRO A 197 6.94 -3.21 1.06
N THR A 198 6.32 -4.03 0.22
CA THR A 198 6.97 -4.53 -1.01
C THR A 198 6.22 -4.05 -2.23
N LEU A 199 6.80 -3.08 -2.94
CA LEU A 199 6.20 -2.51 -4.15
C LEU A 199 6.22 -3.53 -5.28
N VAL A 200 5.05 -3.82 -5.87
CA VAL A 200 4.94 -4.78 -6.99
C VAL A 200 4.50 -4.14 -8.30
N LYS A 201 3.75 -3.04 -8.24
CA LYS A 201 3.34 -2.28 -9.42
C LYS A 201 3.01 -0.85 -9.05
N PHE A 202 3.06 0.02 -10.04
CA PHE A 202 2.71 1.42 -9.88
C PHE A 202 2.07 1.96 -11.15
N ARG A 203 1.43 3.13 -11.09
CA ARG A 203 1.02 3.88 -12.28
C ARG A 203 1.05 5.38 -12.01
N PHE A 204 1.19 6.14 -13.08
CA PHE A 204 1.16 7.60 -13.07
C PHE A 204 -0.14 8.10 -13.69
N ALA A 205 -0.57 9.30 -13.30
CA ALA A 205 -1.59 10.04 -14.03
C ALA A 205 -1.01 11.28 -14.72
N THR A 206 -1.50 11.58 -15.91
CA THR A 206 -1.15 12.81 -16.65
C THR A 206 -1.64 14.04 -15.89
N ALA A 207 -0.84 15.09 -15.81
CA ALA A 207 -1.25 16.36 -15.19
C ALA A 207 -2.52 16.98 -15.80
N ALA A 208 -3.15 17.89 -15.06
CA ALA A 208 -4.42 18.54 -15.44
C ALA A 208 -4.41 19.27 -16.79
N ASN A 209 -5.60 19.55 -17.32
CA ASN A 209 -5.88 20.00 -18.70
C ASN A 209 -5.09 21.23 -19.19
N ALA A 210 -4.68 22.13 -18.28
CA ALA A 210 -3.83 23.27 -18.64
C ALA A 210 -2.35 22.91 -18.89
N SER A 211 -1.95 21.65 -18.72
CA SER A 211 -0.57 21.18 -18.87
C SER A 211 -0.34 20.59 -20.26
N SER A 212 0.75 20.99 -20.90
CA SER A 212 1.18 20.40 -22.17
C SER A 212 1.57 18.93 -22.01
N PRO A 213 1.13 18.01 -22.89
CA PRO A 213 1.59 16.62 -22.91
C PRO A 213 3.10 16.43 -23.05
N ASN A 214 3.80 17.43 -23.58
CA ASN A 214 5.27 17.41 -23.68
C ASN A 214 5.97 17.28 -22.32
N ARG A 215 5.28 17.68 -21.23
CA ARG A 215 5.76 17.62 -19.85
C ARG A 215 5.61 16.25 -19.22
N ASP A 216 4.91 15.31 -19.85
CA ASP A 216 4.68 14.01 -19.24
C ASP A 216 6.00 13.22 -19.14
N PRO A 217 6.33 12.63 -17.97
CA PRO A 217 7.48 11.75 -17.86
C PRO A 217 7.18 10.47 -18.65
N THR A 218 8.13 10.03 -19.49
CA THR A 218 8.01 8.78 -20.26
C THR A 218 8.82 7.66 -19.65
N ASN A 219 9.97 7.98 -19.03
CA ASN A 219 10.81 6.99 -18.38
C ASN A 219 11.20 7.44 -16.98
N ILE A 220 11.33 6.45 -16.11
CA ILE A 220 11.78 6.61 -14.74
C ILE A 220 12.72 5.49 -14.29
N THR A 221 13.42 5.71 -13.19
CA THR A 221 13.83 4.64 -12.27
C THR A 221 12.95 4.62 -11.03
N VAL A 222 12.72 3.43 -10.49
CA VAL A 222 12.16 3.24 -9.14
C VAL A 222 13.20 2.54 -8.32
N GLU A 223 13.44 3.07 -7.13
CA GLU A 223 14.51 2.61 -6.26
C GLU A 223 14.01 2.55 -4.83
N GLY A 224 14.46 1.57 -4.09
CA GLY A 224 14.08 1.36 -2.70
C GLY A 224 15.26 1.50 -1.74
N ALA A 225 14.97 1.95 -0.52
CA ALA A 225 15.95 2.04 0.56
C ALA A 225 15.30 1.83 1.94
N ASN A 226 16.12 1.42 2.90
CA ASN A 226 15.76 1.23 4.32
C ASN A 226 16.55 2.19 5.22
N CYS A 227 16.76 3.42 4.76
CA CYS A 227 17.53 4.43 5.47
C CYS A 227 16.65 5.20 6.47
N ASP A 228 17.19 5.50 7.66
CA ASP A 228 16.51 6.34 8.66
C ASP A 228 16.34 7.79 8.16
N THR A 229 17.33 8.30 7.41
CA THR A 229 17.30 9.63 6.82
C THR A 229 17.47 9.54 5.31
N LEU A 230 16.38 9.76 4.57
CA LEU A 230 16.35 9.57 3.11
C LEU A 230 17.21 10.59 2.34
N VAL A 231 17.35 11.81 2.85
CA VAL A 231 18.13 12.85 2.16
C VAL A 231 19.61 12.51 2.05
N ASN A 232 20.14 11.80 3.06
CA ASN A 232 21.54 11.37 3.14
C ASN A 232 21.70 9.90 2.76
N CYS A 233 20.64 9.26 2.26
CA CYS A 233 20.69 7.85 1.93
C CYS A 233 21.55 7.65 0.68
N THR A 234 22.66 6.94 0.86
CA THR A 234 23.62 6.61 -0.21
C THR A 234 23.35 5.24 -0.83
N THR A 235 22.45 4.44 -0.23
CA THR A 235 22.17 3.06 -0.62
C THR A 235 20.75 2.94 -1.19
N TRP A 236 20.58 3.38 -2.43
CA TRP A 236 19.34 3.17 -3.20
C TRP A 236 19.50 1.97 -4.12
N SER A 237 18.59 1.00 -4.00
CA SER A 237 18.58 -0.19 -4.85
C SER A 237 17.56 0.00 -5.97
N ILE A 238 18.04 0.02 -7.22
CA ILE A 238 17.15 0.11 -8.39
C ILE A 238 16.33 -1.19 -8.49
N ILE A 239 15.01 -1.06 -8.49
CA ILE A 239 14.06 -2.16 -8.65
C ILE A 239 13.27 -2.09 -9.96
N TYR A 240 13.26 -0.92 -10.60
CA TYR A 240 12.64 -0.72 -11.90
C TYR A 240 13.39 0.36 -12.67
N ALA A 241 13.57 0.17 -13.97
CA ALA A 241 14.04 1.19 -14.89
C ALA A 241 13.30 1.00 -16.22
N GLY A 242 12.50 1.98 -16.62
CA GLY A 242 11.62 1.79 -17.77
C GLY A 242 10.54 2.85 -17.89
N SER A 243 9.47 2.45 -18.56
CA SER A 243 8.31 3.24 -18.92
C SER A 243 7.52 3.73 -17.70
N THR A 244 6.87 4.89 -17.80
CA THR A 244 5.80 5.31 -16.88
C THR A 244 4.42 4.84 -17.32
N GLY A 245 4.30 4.37 -18.57
CA GLY A 245 3.05 4.07 -19.26
C GLY A 245 2.38 5.27 -19.93
N LEU A 246 2.94 6.48 -19.80
CA LEU A 246 2.31 7.71 -20.31
C LEU A 246 2.62 8.01 -21.79
N GLU A 247 3.52 7.27 -22.43
CA GLU A 247 4.04 7.56 -23.79
C GLU A 247 2.95 7.69 -24.84
N ASN A 248 1.83 7.00 -24.69
CA ASN A 248 0.70 7.05 -25.63
C ASN A 248 -0.58 7.62 -24.99
N VAL A 249 -0.51 8.11 -23.75
CA VAL A 249 -1.65 8.70 -23.04
C VAL A 249 -1.69 10.20 -23.35
N LEU A 250 -2.59 10.60 -24.24
CA LEU A 250 -2.77 12.01 -24.63
C LEU A 250 -3.88 12.72 -23.83
N GLY A 251 -4.81 11.95 -23.26
CA GLY A 251 -5.82 12.48 -22.34
C GLY A 251 -5.17 13.11 -21.12
N ARG A 252 -5.77 14.20 -20.61
CA ARG A 252 -5.30 14.89 -19.39
C ARG A 252 -6.10 14.41 -18.18
N SER A 253 -5.55 14.60 -16.98
CA SER A 253 -6.17 14.10 -15.74
C SER A 253 -6.57 12.62 -15.81
N THR A 254 -5.76 11.80 -16.51
CA THR A 254 -6.05 10.41 -16.81
C THR A 254 -4.92 9.51 -16.33
N TYR A 255 -5.27 8.39 -15.69
CA TYR A 255 -4.31 7.36 -15.30
C TYR A 255 -3.77 6.61 -16.52
N GLY A 256 -2.46 6.41 -16.55
CA GLY A 256 -1.80 5.47 -17.43
C GLY A 256 -1.99 4.01 -16.99
N PRO A 257 -1.49 3.06 -17.79
CA PRO A 257 -1.48 1.65 -17.45
C PRO A 257 -0.51 1.36 -16.30
N PHE A 258 -0.80 0.28 -15.56
CA PHE A 258 0.11 -0.23 -14.53
C PHE A 258 1.43 -0.71 -15.12
N GLN A 259 2.51 -0.34 -14.44
CA GLN A 259 3.86 -0.84 -14.65
C GLN A 259 4.17 -1.86 -13.55
N ASN A 260 4.63 -3.05 -13.94
CA ASN A 260 4.95 -4.12 -12.99
C ASN A 260 6.45 -4.13 -12.65
N ILE A 261 6.76 -4.45 -11.40
CA ILE A 261 8.12 -4.67 -10.91
C ILE A 261 8.40 -6.18 -10.94
N SER A 262 9.31 -6.59 -11.81
CA SER A 262 9.60 -8.01 -12.08
C SER A 262 10.25 -8.74 -10.89
N SER A 263 10.99 -8.01 -10.06
CA SER A 263 11.70 -8.55 -8.90
C SER A 263 11.45 -7.63 -7.71
N PRO A 264 10.24 -7.69 -7.11
CA PRO A 264 9.86 -6.79 -6.04
C PRO A 264 10.65 -7.13 -4.78
N HIS A 265 11.13 -6.10 -4.10
CA HIS A 265 11.89 -6.20 -2.86
C HIS A 265 11.28 -5.27 -1.82
N THR A 266 11.45 -5.63 -0.56
CA THR A 266 10.89 -4.89 0.57
C THR A 266 11.76 -3.71 0.94
N PHE A 267 11.15 -2.52 0.96
CA PHE A 267 11.78 -1.29 1.40
C PHE A 267 10.80 -0.41 2.16
N THR A 268 11.26 0.30 3.19
CA THR A 268 10.43 1.28 3.92
C THR A 268 10.14 2.52 3.09
N SER A 269 11.04 2.86 2.15
CA SER A 269 10.95 4.06 1.34
C SER A 269 11.31 3.78 -0.10
N TYR A 270 10.66 4.53 -0.99
CA TYR A 270 10.87 4.44 -2.43
C TYR A 270 11.12 5.82 -3.01
N ARG A 271 11.96 5.91 -4.04
CA ARG A 271 12.10 7.11 -4.86
C ARG A 271 11.87 6.79 -6.33
N PHE A 272 11.32 7.78 -7.02
CA PHE A 272 10.96 7.72 -8.43
C PHE A 272 11.69 8.85 -9.13
N LEU A 273 12.59 8.51 -10.05
CA LEU A 273 13.44 9.49 -10.72
C LEU A 273 13.08 9.57 -12.20
N VAL A 274 12.79 10.76 -12.70
CA VAL A 274 12.47 11.02 -14.10
C VAL A 274 13.74 11.03 -14.93
N THR A 275 13.82 10.08 -15.87
CA THR A 275 14.97 9.90 -16.77
C THR A 275 14.67 10.31 -18.21
N ALA A 276 13.39 10.36 -18.61
CA ALA A 276 12.96 10.93 -19.88
C ALA A 276 11.57 11.55 -19.79
N LYS A 277 11.30 12.49 -20.70
CA LYS A 277 9.99 13.14 -20.89
C LYS A 277 9.62 13.13 -22.35
N ARG A 278 8.33 13.32 -22.63
CA ARG A 278 7.77 13.18 -23.98
C ARG A 278 8.43 14.13 -25.00
N ASN A 279 8.61 15.40 -24.65
CA ASN A 279 9.23 16.37 -25.55
C ASN A 279 9.74 17.62 -24.82
N THR A 280 10.24 18.57 -25.60
CA THR A 280 10.68 19.89 -25.20
C THR A 280 9.57 20.64 -24.46
N SER A 281 9.87 21.03 -23.22
CA SER A 281 9.03 21.86 -22.36
C SER A 281 9.88 22.47 -21.25
N ASP A 282 9.34 23.45 -20.56
CA ASP A 282 9.86 24.11 -19.36
C ASP A 282 9.82 23.29 -18.05
N TYR A 283 9.10 22.17 -18.02
CA TYR A 283 8.95 21.31 -16.83
C TYR A 283 8.76 19.84 -17.20
N VAL A 284 8.82 18.98 -16.18
CA VAL A 284 8.07 17.72 -16.13
C VAL A 284 6.86 17.89 -15.19
N ALA A 285 5.71 17.32 -15.55
CA ALA A 285 4.49 17.42 -14.74
C ALA A 285 3.60 16.17 -14.83
N TYR A 286 3.07 15.76 -13.69
CA TYR A 286 2.15 14.62 -13.53
C TYR A 286 1.29 14.83 -12.27
N SER A 287 0.09 14.25 -12.25
CA SER A 287 -0.91 14.55 -11.20
C SER A 287 -0.90 13.57 -10.05
N GLU A 288 -0.93 12.27 -10.34
CA GLU A 288 -1.01 11.24 -9.30
C GLU A 288 0.03 10.15 -9.54
N VAL A 289 0.45 9.51 -8.45
CA VAL A 289 1.19 8.25 -8.47
C VAL A 289 0.51 7.29 -7.51
N GLU A 290 0.08 6.15 -8.03
CA GLU A 290 -0.43 5.07 -7.20
C GLU A 290 0.59 3.95 -7.10
N LEU A 291 0.81 3.49 -5.87
CA LEU A 291 1.78 2.46 -5.52
C LEU A 291 1.04 1.25 -4.96
N TYR A 292 1.26 0.07 -5.51
CA TYR A 292 0.59 -1.15 -5.06
C TYR A 292 1.60 -2.21 -4.63
N GLY A 293 1.26 -2.91 -3.56
CA GLY A 293 2.11 -3.94 -2.99
C GLY A 293 1.42 -4.75 -1.92
N TYR A 294 2.23 -5.47 -1.16
CA TYR A 294 1.85 -6.21 0.04
C TYR A 294 2.66 -5.73 1.23
#